data_AF-A0A1J5S4M0-F1
#
_entry.id   AF-A0A1J5S4M0-F1
#
_cell.length_a   1.000
_cell.length_b   1.000
_cell.length_c   1.000
_cell.angle_alpha   90.00
_cell.angle_beta   90.00
_cell.angle_gamma   90.00
#
_symmetry.space_group_name_H-M   'P 1'
#
loop_
_entity.id
_entity.type
_entity.pdbx_description
1 polymer ?
#
loop_
_entity_poly.entity_id
_entity_poly.type
_entity_poly.pdbx_seq_one_letter_code
_entity_poly.pdbx_strand_id
1 'polypeptide(L)'
;MNLSFEKVILIVGAGAVENSWQPIIKVLEPEYNFEFDSDAANCFLALMVYQLRFLANQKDENSKQYLKQMLFDFTEIKSRVARELITFQKNKLISPRKEYFSILDKFIFQKHVKFALMSTNWDTVIDDATNYYGHSNEPISNGLIPTFHIHGSIVNPSGLYLPSEITKEPYRTESEDLNMIKNHATVAKAIADCNRVILYGLSLDPLDAELLQILGIGWDSDNLREIIVINPDHKKIAKRVKLVLNDFKRNINLIAYSPDDLTTKIQY
;
A
#
# COMPACT_ATOMS: atom_id res chain seq x y z
N MET A 1 8.62 15.17 -33.18
CA MET A 1 8.76 13.74 -32.81
C MET A 1 8.09 13.55 -31.46
N ASN A 2 7.10 12.67 -31.35
CA ASN A 2 6.55 12.29 -30.05
C ASN A 2 7.56 11.33 -29.38
N LEU A 3 8.40 11.86 -28.49
CA LEU A 3 9.17 10.99 -27.60
C LEU A 3 8.15 10.24 -26.73
N SER A 4 8.12 8.92 -26.84
CA SER A 4 7.30 8.10 -25.96
C SER A 4 7.93 8.13 -24.57
N PHE A 5 7.37 8.91 -23.65
CA PHE A 5 7.78 8.90 -22.25
C PHE A 5 7.57 7.52 -21.65
N GLU A 6 8.57 7.04 -20.92
CA GLU A 6 8.42 5.83 -20.09
C GLU A 6 7.43 6.13 -18.97
N LYS A 7 6.44 5.25 -18.78
CA LYS A 7 5.47 5.36 -17.69
C LYS A 7 5.94 4.52 -16.50
N VAL A 8 6.19 5.17 -15.36
CA VAL A 8 6.72 4.56 -14.15
C VAL A 8 5.72 4.71 -13.01
N ILE A 9 5.49 3.62 -12.28
CA ILE A 9 4.73 3.64 -11.03
C ILE A 9 5.66 3.27 -9.88
N LEU A 10 5.64 4.07 -8.82
CA LEU A 10 6.23 3.71 -7.53
C LEU A 10 5.10 3.26 -6.60
N ILE A 11 5.18 2.03 -6.10
CA ILE A 11 4.26 1.49 -5.10
C ILE A 11 5.02 1.36 -3.78
N VAL A 12 4.56 2.09 -2.77
CA VAL A 12 5.18 2.14 -1.44
C VAL A 12 4.34 1.42 -0.40
N GLY A 13 5.04 0.74 0.51
CA GLY A 13 4.45 0.11 1.69
C GLY A 13 4.95 0.68 3.01
N ALA A 14 4.52 0.06 4.10
CA ALA A 14 4.81 0.56 5.45
C ALA A 14 6.32 0.57 5.75
N GLY A 15 7.09 -0.28 5.06
CA GLY A 15 8.54 -0.30 5.12
C GLY A 15 9.21 0.95 4.54
N ALA A 16 8.50 1.81 3.80
CA ALA A 16 9.03 3.08 3.29
C ALA A 16 9.03 4.20 4.35
N VAL A 17 8.30 4.02 5.45
CA VAL A 17 8.10 5.00 6.51
C VAL A 17 8.70 4.47 7.82
N GLU A 18 9.57 5.26 8.43
CA GLU A 18 10.14 4.97 9.75
C GLU A 18 9.03 4.96 10.81
N ASN A 19 9.04 3.94 11.67
CA ASN A 19 8.07 3.78 12.77
C ASN A 19 6.59 3.71 12.33
N SER A 20 6.31 3.33 11.08
CA SER A 20 4.97 3.34 10.49
C SER A 20 3.90 2.57 11.28
N TRP A 21 4.27 1.49 11.97
CA TRP A 21 3.35 0.69 12.79
C TRP A 21 3.15 1.21 14.22
N GLN A 22 4.02 2.09 14.72
CA GLN A 22 3.95 2.60 16.10
C GLN A 22 2.63 3.32 16.45
N PRO A 23 2.03 4.15 15.56
CA PRO A 23 0.72 4.75 15.81
C PRO A 23 -0.40 3.69 15.97
N ILE A 24 -0.32 2.59 15.21
CA ILE A 24 -1.30 1.51 15.25
C ILE A 24 -1.15 0.75 16.57
N ILE A 25 0.08 0.37 16.92
CA ILE A 25 0.41 -0.32 18.18
C ILE A 25 -0.11 0.49 19.37
N LYS A 26 0.17 1.80 19.41
CA LYS A 26 -0.29 2.68 20.49
C LYS A 26 -1.82 2.75 20.65
N VAL A 27 -2.56 2.57 19.56
CA VAL A 27 -4.03 2.53 19.61
C VAL A 27 -4.53 1.21 20.18
N LEU A 28 -3.87 0.09 19.85
CA LEU A 28 -4.28 -1.25 20.25
C LEU A 28 -3.82 -1.63 21.67
N GLU A 29 -2.58 -1.31 22.06
CA GLU A 29 -2.01 -1.71 23.35
C GLU A 29 -2.88 -1.43 24.58
N PRO A 30 -3.54 -0.26 24.75
CA PRO A 30 -4.32 0.00 25.96
C PRO A 30 -5.55 -0.88 26.12
N GLU A 31 -6.01 -1.53 25.06
CA GLU A 31 -7.20 -2.38 25.07
C GLU A 31 -6.91 -3.84 25.39
N TYR A 32 -5.65 -4.28 25.23
CA TYR A 32 -5.30 -5.68 25.34
C TYR A 32 -4.09 -5.89 26.25
N ASN A 33 -4.17 -6.93 27.09
CA ASN A 33 -3.13 -7.26 28.05
C ASN A 33 -1.98 -8.06 27.41
N PHE A 34 -1.55 -7.72 26.20
CA PHE A 34 -0.41 -8.34 25.53
C PHE A 34 0.39 -7.32 24.71
N GLU A 35 1.68 -7.61 24.52
CA GLU A 35 2.60 -6.76 23.76
C GLU A 35 2.32 -6.85 22.26
N PHE A 36 2.31 -5.70 21.58
CA PHE A 36 2.14 -5.63 20.14
C PHE A 36 3.45 -5.21 19.46
N ASP A 37 3.93 -6.06 18.55
CA ASP A 37 4.79 -5.61 17.46
C ASP A 37 3.96 -5.38 16.17
N SER A 38 4.63 -5.05 15.06
CA SER A 38 3.95 -4.83 13.78
C SER A 38 3.22 -6.06 13.26
N ASP A 39 3.74 -7.26 13.51
CA ASP A 39 3.15 -8.50 13.01
C ASP A 39 1.93 -8.89 13.86
N ALA A 40 2.03 -8.76 15.18
CA ALA A 40 0.94 -8.96 16.11
C ALA A 40 -0.22 -7.98 15.83
N ALA A 41 0.07 -6.70 15.57
CA ALA A 41 -0.94 -5.71 15.20
C ALA A 41 -1.62 -6.08 13.87
N ASN A 42 -0.84 -6.47 12.87
CA ASN A 42 -1.35 -6.89 11.57
C ASN A 42 -2.27 -8.13 11.69
N CYS A 43 -1.84 -9.15 12.45
CA CYS A 43 -2.62 -10.36 12.71
C CYS A 43 -3.89 -10.07 13.51
N PHE A 44 -3.81 -9.19 14.51
CA PHE A 44 -4.96 -8.81 15.33
C PHE A 44 -6.06 -8.14 14.49
N LEU A 45 -5.69 -7.18 13.64
CA LEU A 45 -6.65 -6.53 12.75
C LEU A 45 -7.24 -7.52 11.73
N ALA A 46 -6.44 -8.45 11.20
CA ALA A 46 -6.94 -9.51 10.33
C ALA A 46 -7.94 -10.44 11.05
N LEU A 47 -7.69 -10.76 12.32
CA LEU A 47 -8.62 -11.55 13.14
C LEU A 47 -9.96 -10.83 13.32
N MET A 48 -9.95 -9.52 13.57
CA MET A 48 -11.17 -8.72 13.66
C MET A 48 -11.99 -8.77 12.36
N VAL A 49 -11.32 -8.63 11.21
CA VAL A 49 -11.96 -8.73 9.89
C VAL A 49 -12.60 -10.11 9.70
N TYR A 50 -11.89 -11.18 10.07
CA TYR A 50 -12.44 -12.53 10.00
C TYR A 50 -13.66 -12.72 10.92
N GLN A 51 -13.64 -12.18 12.14
CA GLN A 51 -14.77 -12.25 13.06
C GLN A 51 -16.00 -11.50 12.50
N LEU A 52 -15.81 -10.32 11.91
CA LEU A 52 -16.89 -9.60 11.24
C LEU A 52 -17.50 -10.42 10.09
N ARG A 53 -16.67 -11.03 9.24
CA ARG A 53 -17.15 -11.94 8.18
C ARG A 53 -17.93 -13.11 8.74
N PHE A 54 -17.43 -13.73 9.81
CA PHE A 54 -18.09 -14.86 10.45
C PHE A 54 -19.48 -14.48 10.95
N LEU A 55 -19.60 -13.37 11.69
CA LEU A 55 -20.86 -12.87 12.23
C LEU A 55 -21.84 -12.41 11.15
N ALA A 56 -21.36 -11.74 10.10
CA ALA A 56 -22.18 -11.28 8.98
C ALA A 56 -22.86 -12.42 8.21
N ASN A 57 -22.29 -13.63 8.25
CA ASN A 57 -22.86 -14.81 7.62
C ASN A 57 -23.80 -15.62 8.53
N GLN A 58 -23.94 -15.25 9.81
CA GLN A 58 -24.87 -15.91 10.72
C GLN A 58 -26.30 -15.37 10.56
N LYS A 59 -27.29 -16.20 10.89
CA LYS A 59 -28.72 -15.85 10.72
C LYS A 59 -29.44 -15.55 12.04
N ASP A 60 -28.88 -15.95 13.17
CA ASP A 60 -29.52 -15.79 14.48
C ASP A 60 -29.44 -14.34 15.01
N GLU A 61 -30.39 -13.95 15.84
CA GLU A 61 -30.50 -12.59 16.35
C GLU A 61 -29.34 -12.19 17.27
N ASN A 62 -28.76 -13.14 18.03
CA ASN A 62 -27.62 -12.85 18.88
C ASN A 62 -26.41 -12.45 18.03
N SER A 63 -26.10 -13.21 16.99
CA SER A 63 -25.00 -12.89 16.06
C SER A 63 -25.19 -11.54 15.37
N LYS A 64 -26.42 -11.15 15.00
CA LYS A 64 -26.70 -9.82 14.44
C LYS A 64 -26.44 -8.70 15.45
N GLN A 65 -26.82 -8.90 16.72
CA GLN A 65 -26.54 -7.94 17.78
C GLN A 65 -25.04 -7.79 18.01
N TYR A 66 -24.31 -8.91 18.06
CA TYR A 66 -22.84 -8.89 18.18
C TYR A 66 -22.17 -8.23 16.97
N LEU A 67 -22.64 -8.50 15.76
CA LEU A 67 -22.13 -7.85 14.55
C LEU A 67 -22.27 -6.33 14.63
N LYS A 68 -23.41 -5.83 15.09
CA LYS A 68 -23.64 -4.40 15.24
C LYS A 68 -22.66 -3.76 16.22
N GLN A 69 -22.39 -4.41 17.35
CA GLN A 69 -21.39 -3.94 18.31
C GLN A 69 -19.99 -3.98 17.71
N MET A 70 -19.59 -5.10 17.10
CA MET A 70 -18.27 -5.23 16.49
C MET A 70 -18.04 -4.23 15.35
N LEU A 71 -19.07 -3.92 14.55
CA LEU A 71 -18.97 -2.89 13.51
C LEU A 71 -18.76 -1.48 14.09
N PHE A 72 -19.38 -1.20 15.25
CA PHE A 72 -19.15 0.05 15.97
C PHE A 72 -17.68 0.12 16.44
N ASP A 73 -17.20 -0.92 17.12
CA ASP A 73 -15.83 -0.99 17.63
C ASP A 73 -14.79 -0.92 16.49
N PHE A 74 -15.06 -1.61 15.38
CA PHE A 74 -14.23 -1.60 14.18
C PHE A 74 -14.13 -0.20 13.55
N THR A 75 -15.24 0.53 13.47
CA THR A 75 -15.27 1.91 12.98
C THR A 75 -14.54 2.85 13.94
N GLU A 76 -14.66 2.62 15.24
CA GLU A 76 -13.95 3.39 16.27
C GLU A 76 -12.43 3.19 16.16
N ILE A 77 -11.96 1.94 16.01
CA ILE A 77 -10.54 1.63 15.83
C ILE A 77 -9.98 2.32 14.59
N LYS A 78 -10.66 2.24 13.43
CA LYS A 78 -10.24 2.97 12.21
C LYS A 78 -10.09 4.47 12.47
N SER A 79 -11.05 5.05 13.19
CA SER A 79 -11.06 6.48 13.54
C SER A 79 -9.92 6.85 14.51
N ARG A 80 -9.59 5.97 15.47
CA ARG A 80 -8.49 6.17 16.42
C ARG A 80 -7.14 6.02 15.74
N VAL A 81 -6.96 4.99 14.92
CA VAL A 81 -5.75 4.79 14.10
C VAL A 81 -5.50 6.02 13.23
N ALA A 82 -6.51 6.53 12.54
CA ALA A 82 -6.35 7.72 11.71
C ALA A 82 -5.93 8.96 12.53
N ARG A 83 -6.53 9.18 13.70
CA ARG A 83 -6.14 10.28 14.60
C ARG A 83 -4.71 10.15 15.11
N GLU A 84 -4.29 8.94 15.46
CA GLU A 84 -2.95 8.71 15.98
C GLU A 84 -1.90 8.87 14.87
N LEU A 85 -2.17 8.38 13.66
CA LEU A 85 -1.33 8.60 12.48
C LEU A 85 -1.15 10.10 12.18
N ILE A 86 -2.25 10.87 12.15
CA ILE A 86 -2.20 12.33 11.99
C ILE A 86 -1.31 12.98 13.07
N THR A 87 -1.43 12.51 14.31
CA THR A 87 -0.66 13.03 15.44
C THR A 87 0.83 12.71 15.30
N PHE A 88 1.18 11.47 14.97
CA PHE A 88 2.56 11.06 14.73
C PHE A 88 3.18 11.81 13.56
N GLN A 89 2.44 12.00 12.46
CA GLN A 89 2.92 12.74 11.29
C GLN A 89 3.16 14.22 11.62
N LYS A 90 2.21 14.89 12.28
CA LYS A 90 2.36 16.29 12.71
C LYS A 90 3.55 16.50 13.65
N ASN A 91 3.79 15.53 14.53
CA ASN A 91 4.90 15.55 15.48
C ASN A 91 6.22 14.99 14.92
N LYS A 92 6.26 14.61 13.63
CA LYS A 92 7.43 14.02 12.96
C LYS A 92 7.98 12.76 13.66
N LEU A 93 7.10 11.97 14.28
CA LEU A 93 7.44 10.67 14.88
C LEU A 93 7.48 9.54 13.84
N ILE A 94 6.86 9.78 12.69
CA ILE A 94 7.01 9.00 11.46
C ILE A 94 7.57 9.90 10.37
N SER A 95 8.42 9.35 9.51
CA SER A 95 9.12 10.05 8.43
C SER A 95 9.42 9.09 7.28
N PRO A 96 9.63 9.59 6.05
CA PRO A 96 10.20 8.75 5.00
C PRO A 96 11.55 8.24 5.47
N ARG A 97 11.88 6.98 5.19
CA ARG A 97 13.24 6.49 5.45
C ARG A 97 14.27 7.27 4.62
N LYS A 98 15.48 7.40 5.15
CA LYS A 98 16.57 8.19 4.55
C LYS A 98 16.87 7.86 3.07
N GLU A 99 16.65 6.61 2.64
CA GLU A 99 16.95 6.15 1.29
C GLU A 99 15.89 6.60 0.27
N TYR A 100 14.73 7.07 0.73
CA TYR A 100 13.59 7.39 -0.12
C TYR A 100 13.93 8.38 -1.25
N PHE A 101 14.64 9.46 -0.93
CA PHE A 101 15.00 10.48 -1.91
C PHE A 101 16.01 9.97 -2.93
N SER A 102 16.95 9.11 -2.53
CA SER A 102 17.90 8.49 -3.46
C SER A 102 17.22 7.53 -4.44
N ILE A 103 16.12 6.88 -4.01
CA ILE A 103 15.27 6.07 -4.90
C ILE A 103 14.58 6.98 -5.93
N LEU A 104 13.99 8.09 -5.49
CA LEU A 104 13.35 9.06 -6.37
C LEU A 104 14.32 9.62 -7.41
N ASP A 105 15.51 10.05 -6.99
CA ASP A 105 16.55 10.55 -7.90
C ASP A 105 16.89 9.51 -8.97
N LYS A 106 17.29 8.32 -8.53
CA LYS A 106 17.84 7.29 -9.41
C LYS A 106 16.82 6.76 -10.43
N PHE A 107 15.58 6.56 -9.99
CA PHE A 107 14.60 5.81 -10.78
C PHE A 107 13.50 6.67 -11.39
N ILE A 108 13.28 7.88 -10.87
CA ILE A 108 12.22 8.80 -11.31
C ILE A 108 12.82 10.07 -11.93
N PHE A 109 13.43 10.95 -11.12
CA PHE A 109 13.74 12.33 -11.55
C PHE A 109 14.98 12.49 -12.43
N GLN A 110 15.90 11.52 -12.46
CA GLN A 110 17.01 11.54 -13.43
C GLN A 110 16.58 11.16 -14.86
N LYS A 111 15.31 10.83 -15.08
CA LYS A 111 14.78 10.35 -16.36
C LYS A 111 13.55 11.14 -16.77
N HIS A 112 13.34 11.31 -18.08
CA HIS A 112 12.09 11.85 -18.59
C HIS A 112 10.98 10.78 -18.55
N VAL A 113 10.29 10.70 -17.42
CA VAL A 113 9.23 9.70 -17.15
C VAL A 113 7.88 10.37 -16.90
N LYS A 114 6.80 9.63 -17.19
CA LYS A 114 5.48 9.91 -16.63
C LYS A 114 5.35 9.11 -15.35
N PHE A 115 5.13 9.79 -14.23
CA PHE A 115 5.20 9.21 -12.91
C PHE A 115 3.84 9.23 -12.20
N ALA A 116 3.51 8.14 -11.49
CA ALA A 116 2.43 8.10 -10.51
C ALA A 116 2.90 7.39 -9.23
N LEU A 117 2.43 7.88 -8.09
CA LEU A 117 2.67 7.27 -6.78
C LEU A 117 1.45 6.44 -6.37
N MET A 118 1.70 5.26 -5.84
CA MET A 118 0.70 4.41 -5.20
C MET A 118 1.18 4.05 -3.81
N SER A 119 0.28 4.13 -2.83
CA SER A 119 0.60 3.85 -1.43
C SER A 119 -0.34 2.79 -0.89
N THR A 120 0.21 1.83 -0.16
CA THR A 120 -0.58 0.93 0.70
C THR A 120 -0.64 1.44 2.13
N ASN A 121 -0.02 2.59 2.41
CA ASN A 121 -0.02 3.21 3.72
C ASN A 121 -1.27 4.07 3.90
N TRP A 122 -1.77 4.10 5.14
CA TRP A 122 -2.90 4.95 5.50
C TRP A 122 -2.47 6.42 5.70
N ASP A 123 -1.23 6.68 6.14
CA ASP A 123 -0.67 8.03 6.26
C ASP A 123 -0.34 8.68 4.91
N THR A 124 0.02 9.96 4.94
CA THR A 124 0.41 10.74 3.75
C THR A 124 1.88 11.16 3.78
N VAL A 125 2.72 10.53 4.62
CA VAL A 125 4.12 10.91 4.82
C VAL A 125 4.91 10.85 3.51
N ILE A 126 4.70 9.79 2.73
CA ILE A 126 5.38 9.61 1.45
C ILE A 126 4.83 10.58 0.41
N ASP A 127 3.54 10.85 0.41
CA ASP A 127 2.88 11.78 -0.52
C ASP A 127 3.47 13.19 -0.38
N ASP A 128 3.57 13.66 0.87
CA ASP A 128 4.11 14.96 1.23
C ASP A 128 5.59 15.04 0.82
N ALA A 129 6.37 13.99 1.12
CA ALA A 129 7.79 13.93 0.78
C ALA A 129 8.04 13.90 -0.73
N THR A 130 7.21 13.16 -1.47
CA THR A 130 7.30 13.04 -2.93
C THR A 130 6.99 14.37 -3.60
N ASN A 131 5.91 15.02 -3.17
CA ASN A 131 5.53 16.32 -3.71
C ASN A 131 6.58 17.38 -3.36
N TYR A 132 7.01 17.47 -2.10
CA TYR A 132 8.06 18.39 -1.69
C TYR A 132 9.35 18.22 -2.53
N TYR A 133 9.79 16.98 -2.71
CA TYR A 133 10.99 16.68 -3.48
C TYR A 133 10.82 16.93 -4.98
N GLY A 134 9.67 16.54 -5.54
CA GLY A 134 9.33 16.76 -6.95
C GLY A 134 9.29 18.25 -7.32
N HIS A 135 8.66 19.10 -6.51
CA HIS A 135 8.62 20.55 -6.75
C HIS A 135 10.01 21.20 -6.66
N SER A 136 10.90 20.64 -5.83
CA SER A 136 12.28 21.13 -5.70
C SER A 136 13.15 20.79 -6.91
N ASN A 137 12.86 19.68 -7.60
CA ASN A 137 13.65 19.19 -8.74
C ASN A 137 13.05 19.51 -10.12
N GLU A 138 11.72 19.63 -10.22
CA GLU A 138 11.01 20.02 -11.45
C GLU A 138 10.03 21.19 -11.20
N PRO A 139 10.52 22.44 -11.04
CA PRO A 139 9.71 23.60 -10.66
C PRO A 139 8.60 23.98 -11.65
N ILE A 140 8.61 23.40 -12.85
CA ILE A 140 7.72 23.75 -13.96
C ILE A 140 6.41 22.95 -13.90
N SER A 141 6.37 21.81 -13.19
CA SER A 141 5.12 21.09 -12.94
C SER A 141 4.39 21.72 -11.76
N ASN A 142 3.54 22.71 -12.02
CA ASN A 142 2.67 23.32 -10.99
C ASN A 142 1.60 22.35 -10.41
N GLY A 143 1.66 21.05 -10.75
CA GLY A 143 0.70 20.05 -10.34
C GLY A 143 1.30 19.12 -9.29
N LEU A 144 0.49 18.78 -8.28
CA LEU A 144 0.83 17.70 -7.36
C LEU A 144 0.99 16.39 -8.12
N ILE A 145 1.99 15.59 -7.75
CA ILE A 145 2.15 14.22 -8.20
C ILE A 145 0.95 13.43 -7.64
N PRO A 146 0.12 12.81 -8.49
CA PRO A 146 -1.05 12.09 -8.03
C PRO A 146 -0.63 10.85 -7.23
N THR A 147 -1.20 10.73 -6.03
CA THR A 147 -1.07 9.56 -5.16
C THR A 147 -2.37 8.79 -5.09
N PHE A 148 -2.31 7.48 -5.34
CA PHE A 148 -3.44 6.56 -5.14
C PHE A 148 -3.21 5.72 -3.89
N HIS A 149 -4.13 5.80 -2.92
CA HIS A 149 -4.08 4.94 -1.74
C HIS A 149 -4.90 3.68 -1.95
N ILE A 150 -4.21 2.55 -2.10
CA ILE A 150 -4.84 1.24 -2.35
C ILE A 150 -5.70 0.84 -1.14
N HIS A 151 -5.20 1.13 0.06
CA HIS A 151 -5.85 0.79 1.33
C HIS A 151 -6.61 1.95 1.98
N GLY A 152 -6.96 2.97 1.20
CA GLY A 152 -7.53 4.20 1.75
C GLY A 152 -6.49 5.04 2.51
N SER A 153 -6.96 6.17 3.04
CA SER A 153 -6.10 7.19 3.65
C SER A 153 -6.74 7.74 4.93
N ILE A 154 -5.92 8.23 5.85
CA ILE A 154 -6.34 8.94 7.07
C ILE A 154 -7.27 10.13 6.80
N VAL A 155 -7.31 10.65 5.56
CA VAL A 155 -8.27 11.68 5.14
C VAL A 155 -9.71 11.18 5.19
N ASN A 156 -9.94 9.88 4.96
CA ASN A 156 -11.24 9.24 5.11
C ASN A 156 -11.11 7.94 5.94
N PRO A 157 -11.16 8.03 7.28
CA PRO A 157 -10.95 6.89 8.17
C PRO A 157 -11.91 5.72 7.94
N SER A 158 -13.15 6.00 7.52
CA SER A 158 -14.14 4.95 7.22
C SER A 158 -13.73 4.07 6.04
N GLY A 159 -12.95 4.61 5.11
CA GLY A 159 -12.48 3.92 3.90
C GLY A 159 -11.14 3.21 4.06
N LEU A 160 -10.55 3.15 5.26
CA LEU A 160 -9.32 2.39 5.49
C LEU A 160 -9.58 0.91 5.26
N TYR A 161 -8.74 0.26 4.47
CA TYR A 161 -8.64 -1.20 4.39
C TYR A 161 -7.77 -1.70 5.52
N LEU A 162 -8.34 -2.55 6.37
CA LEU A 162 -7.58 -3.30 7.34
C LEU A 162 -7.03 -4.60 6.75
N PRO A 163 -6.00 -5.19 7.38
CA PRO A 163 -5.43 -6.46 6.98
C PRO A 163 -6.50 -7.51 6.71
N SER A 164 -6.31 -8.26 5.62
CA SER A 164 -7.21 -9.30 5.11
C SER A 164 -8.58 -8.84 4.62
N GLU A 165 -8.95 -7.55 4.69
CA GLU A 165 -10.13 -7.04 4.00
C GLU A 165 -10.01 -7.24 2.48
N ILE A 166 -11.13 -7.52 1.81
CA ILE A 166 -11.24 -7.59 0.35
C ILE A 166 -12.24 -6.56 -0.16
N THR A 167 -12.32 -6.35 -1.46
CA THR A 167 -13.23 -5.34 -2.05
C THR A 167 -14.69 -5.51 -1.74
N LYS A 168 -15.17 -6.75 -1.66
CA LYS A 168 -16.55 -7.04 -1.32
C LYS A 168 -16.62 -7.75 0.02
N GLU A 169 -17.14 -7.07 1.04
CA GLU A 169 -17.33 -7.68 2.35
C GLU A 169 -18.81 -7.93 2.66
N PRO A 170 -19.15 -9.01 3.38
CA PRO A 170 -20.53 -9.32 3.74
C PRO A 170 -21.13 -8.32 4.75
N TYR A 171 -20.29 -7.49 5.38
CA TYR A 171 -20.70 -6.51 6.39
C TYR A 171 -20.68 -5.06 5.88
N ARG A 172 -20.28 -4.81 4.63
CA ARG A 172 -20.28 -3.48 4.02
C ARG A 172 -21.56 -3.22 3.24
N THR A 173 -21.84 -1.94 3.03
CA THR A 173 -22.89 -1.49 2.12
C THR A 173 -22.43 -1.60 0.65
N GLU A 174 -23.38 -1.75 -0.27
CA GLU A 174 -23.08 -1.78 -1.70
C GLU A 174 -22.37 -0.51 -2.19
N SER A 175 -22.65 0.64 -1.59
CA SER A 175 -21.98 1.91 -1.91
C SER A 175 -20.51 1.92 -1.51
N GLU A 176 -20.16 1.32 -0.37
CA GLU A 176 -18.78 1.20 0.08
C GLU A 176 -18.00 0.26 -0.85
N ASP A 177 -18.57 -0.91 -1.14
CA ASP A 177 -17.98 -1.88 -2.07
C ASP A 177 -17.76 -1.24 -3.45
N LEU A 178 -18.76 -0.52 -4.00
CA LEU A 178 -18.63 0.12 -5.31
C LEU A 178 -17.52 1.18 -5.35
N ASN A 179 -17.35 1.94 -4.27
CA ASN A 179 -16.27 2.93 -4.17
C ASN A 179 -14.90 2.26 -4.13
N MET A 180 -14.77 1.15 -3.40
CA MET A 180 -13.54 0.37 -3.33
C MET A 180 -13.20 -0.29 -4.68
N ILE A 181 -14.18 -0.91 -5.35
CA ILE A 181 -14.02 -1.49 -6.70
C ILE A 181 -13.47 -0.43 -7.67
N LYS A 182 -14.06 0.78 -7.67
CA LYS A 182 -13.63 1.86 -8.57
C LYS A 182 -12.18 2.28 -8.32
N ASN A 183 -11.77 2.40 -7.06
CA ASN A 183 -10.40 2.73 -6.70
C ASN A 183 -9.44 1.65 -7.20
N HIS A 184 -9.71 0.38 -6.90
CA HIS A 184 -8.87 -0.75 -7.29
C HIS A 184 -8.80 -0.95 -8.80
N ALA A 185 -9.92 -0.77 -9.52
CA ALA A 185 -9.94 -0.79 -10.97
C ALA A 185 -9.08 0.34 -11.58
N THR A 186 -9.10 1.52 -10.96
CA THR A 186 -8.26 2.65 -11.39
C THR A 186 -6.78 2.37 -11.17
N VAL A 187 -6.41 1.83 -10.01
CA VAL A 187 -5.05 1.40 -9.68
C VAL A 187 -4.57 0.32 -10.64
N ALA A 188 -5.34 -0.76 -10.81
CA ALA A 188 -5.00 -1.86 -11.71
C ALA A 188 -4.82 -1.37 -13.16
N LYS A 189 -5.70 -0.48 -13.64
CA LYS A 189 -5.57 0.12 -14.97
C LYS A 189 -4.30 0.95 -15.10
N ALA A 190 -3.98 1.79 -14.11
CA ALA A 190 -2.76 2.59 -14.13
C ALA A 190 -1.50 1.69 -14.18
N ILE A 191 -1.49 0.58 -13.42
CA ILE A 191 -0.44 -0.44 -13.48
C ILE A 191 -0.37 -1.08 -14.86
N ALA A 192 -1.50 -1.48 -15.44
CA ALA A 192 -1.55 -2.09 -16.78
C ALA A 192 -1.06 -1.15 -17.88
N ASP A 193 -1.21 0.16 -17.70
CA ASP A 193 -0.74 1.18 -18.65
C ASP A 193 0.75 1.51 -18.50
N CYS A 194 1.44 1.04 -17.46
CA CYS A 194 2.82 1.41 -17.16
C CYS A 194 3.86 0.50 -17.85
N ASN A 195 5.10 0.98 -17.92
CA ASN A 195 6.23 0.22 -18.45
C ASN A 195 7.14 -0.35 -17.36
N ARG A 196 7.22 0.36 -16.23
CA ARG A 196 8.06 -0.01 -15.09
C ARG A 196 7.29 0.17 -13.79
N VAL A 197 7.34 -0.84 -12.93
CA VAL A 197 6.85 -0.77 -11.55
C VAL A 197 8.03 -0.81 -10.59
N ILE A 198 8.02 0.04 -9.57
CA ILE A 198 9.00 0.03 -8.48
C ILE A 198 8.24 -0.29 -7.20
N LEU A 199 8.67 -1.32 -6.49
CA LEU A 199 8.11 -1.74 -5.20
C LEU A 199 9.09 -1.36 -4.09
N TYR A 200 8.70 -0.45 -3.21
CA TYR A 200 9.55 0.02 -2.12
C TYR A 200 8.90 -0.18 -0.76
N GLY A 201 9.57 -0.89 0.15
CA GLY A 201 9.07 -1.09 1.51
C GLY A 201 7.79 -1.94 1.59
N LEU A 202 7.47 -2.71 0.55
CA LEU A 202 6.33 -3.63 0.51
C LEU A 202 6.74 -5.03 0.92
N SER A 203 5.96 -5.65 1.82
CA SER A 203 6.12 -7.05 2.20
C SER A 203 5.46 -8.00 1.20
N LEU A 204 4.41 -7.58 0.48
CA LEU A 204 3.57 -8.46 -0.34
C LEU A 204 3.02 -9.64 0.49
N ASP A 205 2.52 -9.35 1.68
CA ASP A 205 2.13 -10.38 2.64
C ASP A 205 0.87 -11.15 2.22
N PRO A 206 0.77 -12.48 2.48
CA PRO A 206 -0.47 -13.23 2.26
C PRO A 206 -1.69 -12.69 3.01
N LEU A 207 -1.50 -12.00 4.14
CA LEU A 207 -2.58 -11.29 4.83
C LEU A 207 -3.13 -10.10 4.03
N ASP A 208 -2.45 -9.72 2.95
CA ASP A 208 -2.83 -8.68 2.00
C ASP A 208 -2.94 -9.28 0.59
N ALA A 209 -3.71 -10.36 0.48
CA ALA A 209 -3.98 -11.03 -0.79
C ALA A 209 -4.69 -10.11 -1.80
N GLU A 210 -5.45 -9.12 -1.32
CA GLU A 210 -6.14 -8.15 -2.17
C GLU A 210 -5.14 -7.30 -2.97
N LEU A 211 -4.08 -6.80 -2.33
CA LEU A 211 -2.99 -6.12 -3.04
C LEU A 211 -2.38 -7.04 -4.10
N LEU A 212 -2.10 -8.30 -3.77
CA LEU A 212 -1.53 -9.26 -4.73
C LEU A 212 -2.45 -9.47 -5.93
N GLN A 213 -3.76 -9.51 -5.71
CA GLN A 213 -4.76 -9.62 -6.78
C GLN A 213 -4.76 -8.38 -7.68
N ILE A 214 -4.75 -7.18 -7.10
CA ILE A 214 -4.70 -5.91 -7.85
C ILE A 214 -3.42 -5.84 -8.69
N LEU A 215 -2.27 -6.18 -8.10
CA LEU A 215 -0.99 -6.25 -8.79
C LEU A 215 -1.01 -7.29 -9.92
N GLY A 216 -1.57 -8.48 -9.68
CA GLY A 216 -1.71 -9.52 -10.69
C GLY A 216 -2.53 -9.07 -11.90
N ILE A 217 -3.68 -8.44 -11.66
CA ILE A 217 -4.52 -7.87 -12.73
C ILE A 217 -3.75 -6.76 -13.48
N GLY A 218 -3.08 -5.87 -12.75
CA GLY A 218 -2.32 -4.78 -13.35
C GLY A 218 -1.09 -5.23 -14.14
N TRP A 219 -0.41 -6.28 -13.68
CA TRP A 219 0.78 -6.83 -14.35
C TRP A 219 0.44 -7.75 -15.52
N ASP A 220 -0.82 -8.16 -15.67
CA ASP A 220 -1.30 -8.88 -16.84
C ASP A 220 -1.48 -7.94 -18.06
N SER A 221 -0.39 -7.31 -18.47
CA SER A 221 -0.33 -6.36 -19.58
C SER A 221 0.97 -6.49 -20.35
N ASP A 222 0.90 -6.41 -21.68
CA ASP A 222 2.08 -6.42 -22.55
C ASP A 222 2.91 -5.12 -22.46
N ASN A 223 2.42 -4.09 -21.78
CA ASN A 223 3.14 -2.84 -21.57
C ASN A 223 4.27 -2.96 -20.55
N LEU A 224 4.11 -3.83 -19.56
CA LEU A 224 5.04 -3.98 -18.43
C LEU A 224 6.32 -4.67 -18.89
N ARG A 225 7.46 -4.01 -18.67
CA ARG A 225 8.78 -4.49 -19.11
C ARG A 225 9.72 -4.77 -17.95
N GLU A 226 9.53 -4.09 -16.83
CA GLU A 226 10.44 -4.15 -15.70
C GLU A 226 9.70 -3.98 -14.37
N ILE A 227 10.08 -4.77 -13.37
CA ILE A 227 9.74 -4.49 -11.99
C ILE A 227 10.99 -4.47 -11.12
N ILE A 228 11.11 -3.41 -10.34
CA ILE A 228 12.23 -3.13 -9.45
C ILE A 228 11.76 -3.34 -8.02
N VAL A 229 12.43 -4.23 -7.28
CA VAL A 229 12.17 -4.47 -5.85
C VAL A 229 13.25 -3.81 -5.01
N ILE A 230 12.85 -2.89 -4.13
CA ILE A 230 13.74 -2.22 -3.19
C ILE A 230 13.28 -2.56 -1.78
N ASN A 231 13.91 -3.56 -1.18
CA ASN A 231 13.52 -4.11 0.11
C ASN A 231 14.70 -4.87 0.73
N PRO A 232 14.96 -4.81 2.06
CA PRO A 232 16.00 -5.63 2.68
C PRO A 232 15.78 -7.14 2.43
N ASP A 233 14.53 -7.59 2.40
CA ASP A 233 14.13 -8.96 2.11
C ASP A 233 13.81 -9.18 0.63
N HIS A 234 14.48 -8.47 -0.30
CA HIS A 234 14.16 -8.48 -1.73
C HIS A 234 14.06 -9.89 -2.34
N LYS A 235 14.82 -10.88 -1.84
CA LYS A 235 14.71 -12.29 -2.28
C LYS A 235 13.32 -12.90 -1.99
N LYS A 236 12.75 -12.61 -0.83
CA LYS A 236 11.40 -13.07 -0.43
C LYS A 236 10.34 -12.38 -1.30
N ILE A 237 10.49 -11.06 -1.50
CA ILE A 237 9.56 -10.26 -2.31
C ILE A 237 9.61 -10.69 -3.78
N ALA A 238 10.79 -10.90 -4.36
CA ALA A 238 10.94 -11.36 -5.74
C ALA A 238 10.25 -12.71 -5.99
N LYS A 239 10.29 -13.64 -5.03
CA LYS A 239 9.54 -14.91 -5.13
C LYS A 239 8.02 -14.66 -5.17
N ARG A 240 7.51 -13.74 -4.34
CA ARG A 240 6.10 -13.35 -4.32
C ARG A 240 5.68 -12.66 -5.62
N VAL A 241 6.52 -11.78 -6.17
CA VAL A 241 6.32 -11.15 -7.49
C VAL A 241 6.21 -12.21 -8.58
N LYS A 242 7.13 -13.18 -8.63
CA LYS A 242 7.09 -14.28 -9.62
C LYS A 242 5.84 -15.14 -9.50
N LEU A 243 5.35 -15.37 -8.29
CA LEU A 243 4.11 -16.10 -8.05
C LEU A 243 2.90 -15.35 -8.61
N VAL A 244 2.84 -14.04 -8.43
CA VAL A 244 1.73 -13.20 -8.92
C VAL A 244 1.75 -13.06 -10.45
N LEU A 245 2.93 -12.92 -11.06
CA LEU A 245 3.07 -12.81 -12.52
C LEU A 245 2.54 -14.04 -13.27
N ASN A 246 2.52 -15.22 -12.62
CA ASN A 246 1.91 -16.47 -13.09
C ASN A 246 2.22 -16.91 -14.55
N ASP A 247 3.23 -16.32 -15.21
CA ASP A 247 3.56 -16.63 -16.60
C ASP A 247 5.08 -16.64 -16.85
N PHE A 248 5.57 -17.81 -17.25
CA PHE A 248 6.97 -18.07 -17.60
C PHE A 248 7.35 -17.54 -19.00
N LYS A 249 6.39 -16.99 -19.77
CA LYS A 249 6.61 -16.62 -21.18
C LYS A 249 6.85 -15.13 -21.43
N ARG A 250 6.49 -14.24 -20.49
CA ARG A 250 6.75 -12.80 -20.63
C ARG A 250 8.16 -12.47 -20.13
N ASN A 251 8.95 -11.83 -21.00
CA ASN A 251 10.30 -11.35 -20.67
C ASN A 251 10.22 -10.05 -19.83
N ILE A 252 9.65 -10.13 -18.62
CA ILE A 252 9.65 -9.03 -17.65
C ILE A 252 10.98 -9.06 -16.91
N ASN A 253 11.71 -7.95 -16.94
CA ASN A 253 12.95 -7.80 -16.20
C ASN A 253 12.66 -7.62 -14.70
N LEU A 254 12.91 -8.63 -13.87
CA LEU A 254 12.77 -8.54 -12.41
C LEU A 254 14.13 -8.26 -11.77
N ILE A 255 14.28 -7.07 -11.21
CA ILE A 255 15.54 -6.62 -10.61
C ILE A 255 15.32 -6.18 -9.18
N ALA A 256 16.37 -6.22 -8.39
CA ALA A 256 16.31 -5.82 -6.99
C ALA A 256 17.54 -5.04 -6.55
N TYR A 257 17.33 -4.28 -5.48
CA TYR A 257 18.34 -3.51 -4.76
C TYR A 257 18.09 -3.64 -3.25
N SER A 258 19.19 -3.60 -2.48
CA SER A 258 19.08 -3.30 -1.05
C SER A 258 18.75 -1.80 -0.90
N PRO A 259 17.90 -1.38 0.05
CA PRO A 259 17.64 0.05 0.27
C PRO A 259 18.92 0.84 0.53
N ASP A 260 19.83 0.29 1.35
CA ASP A 260 21.12 0.93 1.70
C ASP A 260 22.17 0.88 0.57
N ASP A 261 21.94 0.10 -0.50
CA ASP A 261 22.83 0.01 -1.67
C ASP A 261 22.03 -0.09 -2.97
N LEU A 262 21.76 1.08 -3.54
CA LEU A 262 21.11 1.18 -4.84
C LEU A 262 22.08 0.94 -6.01
N THR A 263 23.39 0.74 -5.79
CA THR A 263 24.37 0.56 -6.87
C THR A 263 24.47 -0.89 -7.34
N THR A 264 24.35 -1.84 -6.40
CA THR A 264 24.43 -3.27 -6.69
C THR A 264 23.09 -3.79 -7.22
N LYS A 265 23.01 -3.99 -8.54
CA LYS A 265 21.86 -4.59 -9.19
C LYS A 265 21.85 -6.11 -8.99
N ILE A 266 20.73 -6.64 -8.51
CA ILE A 266 20.49 -8.09 -8.37
C ILE A 266 19.43 -8.50 -9.39
N GLN A 267 19.75 -9.47 -10.25
CA GLN A 267 18.83 -10.00 -11.26
C GLN A 267 18.13 -11.25 -10.71
N TYR A 268 16.81 -11.34 -10.88
CA TYR A 268 16.02 -12.53 -10.55
C TYR A 268 15.41 -13.19 -11.78
#